data_AF-A0AA43EF72-F1
#
_entry.id   AF-A0AA43EF72-F1
#
_cell.length_a   1.000
_cell.length_b   1.000
_cell.length_c   1.000
_cell.angle_alpha   90.00
_cell.angle_beta   90.00
_cell.angle_gamma   90.00
#
_symmetry.space_group_name_H-M   'P 1'
#
loop_
_entity.id
_entity.type
_entity.pdbx_description
1 polymer ?
#
loop_
_entity_poly.entity_id
_entity_poly.type
_entity_poly.pdbx_seq_one_letter_code
_entity_poly.pdbx_strand_id
1 'polypeptide(L)'
;MHVFSRIITLVFDGLLLPFGTHRLAGLLVVSALSGAILALLFRATSDQARIRHARDIFKARVLEMRIYPDDIVLITRALLGALAAQLTYLRVALKPILVVLVVAIPMFLQLEARFAAAPLRPGDRTLVTATLKEGLDARTVPADLQSEGGMRVDPSPLRVPATREIVWRTALAESGDAALTLTLYDRPYHFDVHASNGTGVIGRSRTAHGFADPLLHPGLPSIPADSPVAALRVTYPDDSYHLFGRRMGWLSVFLIGSFVGAVLPAWLLRIQL
;
A
#
# COMPACT_ATOMS: atom_id res chain seq x y z
N MET A 1 11.09 13.62 -0.06
CA MET A 1 10.06 12.55 0.02
C MET A 1 9.25 12.58 1.32
N HIS A 2 9.84 12.87 2.48
CA HIS A 2 9.09 13.04 3.74
C HIS A 2 7.95 14.07 3.68
N VAL A 3 8.11 15.15 2.92
CA VAL A 3 7.04 16.16 2.74
C VAL A 3 5.87 15.59 1.95
N PHE A 4 6.14 14.86 0.86
CA PHE A 4 5.10 14.26 0.02
C PHE A 4 4.31 13.19 0.79
N SER A 5 5.00 12.27 1.48
CA SER A 5 4.33 11.28 2.32
C SER A 5 3.54 11.93 3.45
N ARG A 6 4.06 12.99 4.09
CA ARG A 6 3.34 13.75 5.12
C ARG A 6 2.09 14.45 4.60
N ILE A 7 2.14 15.04 3.40
CA ILE A 7 0.97 15.66 2.75
C ILE A 7 -0.09 14.59 2.48
N ILE A 8 0.30 13.45 1.91
CA ILE A 8 -0.65 12.36 1.64
C ILE A 8 -1.26 11.85 2.95
N THR A 9 -0.44 11.60 3.98
CA THR A 9 -0.94 11.17 5.28
C THR A 9 -1.94 12.18 5.85
N LEU A 10 -1.65 13.49 5.79
CA LEU A 10 -2.53 14.54 6.28
C LEU A 10 -3.86 14.59 5.51
N VAL A 11 -3.82 14.45 4.18
CA VAL A 11 -5.03 14.40 3.34
C VAL A 11 -5.88 13.19 3.73
N PHE A 12 -5.30 12.01 3.87
CA PHE A 12 -6.04 10.82 4.27
C PHE A 12 -6.54 10.91 5.72
N ASP A 13 -5.78 11.51 6.63
CA ASP A 13 -6.20 11.74 8.03
C ASP A 13 -7.41 12.66 8.09
N GLY A 14 -7.38 13.79 7.36
CA GLY A 14 -8.51 14.70 7.27
C GLY A 14 -9.74 14.05 6.62
N LEU A 15 -9.54 13.25 5.59
CA LEU A 15 -10.61 12.54 4.89
C LEU A 15 -11.24 11.43 5.76
N LEU A 16 -10.44 10.80 6.61
CA LEU A 16 -10.89 9.69 7.47
C LEU A 16 -11.35 10.13 8.86
N LEU A 17 -11.02 11.36 9.29
CA LEU A 17 -11.46 11.97 10.55
C LEU A 17 -12.98 11.81 10.81
N PRO A 18 -13.90 12.08 9.86
CA PRO A 18 -15.34 11.95 10.12
C PRO A 18 -15.79 10.50 10.32
N PHE A 19 -15.01 9.52 9.85
CA PHE A 19 -15.37 8.10 9.93
C PHE A 19 -14.92 7.44 11.23
N GLY A 20 -13.99 8.05 11.99
CA GLY A 20 -13.63 7.67 13.36
C GLY A 20 -13.48 6.16 13.59
N THR A 21 -14.52 5.53 14.14
CA THR A 21 -14.59 4.09 14.47
C THR A 21 -15.18 3.21 13.36
N HIS A 22 -15.85 3.79 12.36
CA HIS A 22 -16.49 3.09 11.24
C HIS A 22 -15.50 2.83 10.09
N ARG A 23 -14.54 1.94 10.32
CA ARG A 23 -13.47 1.56 9.37
C ARG A 23 -14.01 1.15 7.99
N LEU A 24 -15.12 0.40 7.94
CA LEU A 24 -15.79 -0.02 6.70
C LEU A 24 -16.25 1.17 5.84
N ALA A 25 -16.92 2.14 6.47
CA ALA A 25 -17.45 3.32 5.77
C ALA A 25 -16.30 4.19 5.26
N GLY A 26 -15.27 4.39 6.08
CA GLY A 26 -14.05 5.08 5.69
C GLY A 26 -13.38 4.40 4.48
N LEU A 27 -13.22 3.08 4.52
CA LEU A 27 -12.66 2.32 3.41
C LEU A 27 -13.48 2.50 2.13
N LEU A 28 -14.81 2.33 2.18
CA LEU A 28 -15.67 2.48 1.01
C LEU A 28 -15.59 3.88 0.38
N VAL A 29 -15.64 4.92 1.20
CA VAL A 29 -15.60 6.33 0.75
C VAL A 29 -14.25 6.64 0.12
N VAL A 30 -13.15 6.30 0.80
CA VAL A 30 -11.80 6.52 0.26
C VAL A 30 -11.60 5.72 -1.02
N SER A 31 -12.11 4.49 -1.10
CA SER A 31 -12.03 3.66 -2.30
C SER A 31 -12.78 4.30 -3.48
N ALA A 32 -14.01 4.76 -3.25
CA ALA A 32 -14.80 5.43 -4.28
C ALA A 32 -14.12 6.72 -4.78
N LEU A 33 -13.61 7.54 -3.86
CA LEU A 33 -12.87 8.76 -4.21
C LEU A 33 -11.58 8.43 -4.99
N SER A 34 -10.86 7.38 -4.58
CA SER A 34 -9.65 6.92 -5.27
C SER A 34 -9.97 6.50 -6.70
N GLY A 35 -10.99 5.65 -6.89
CA GLY A 35 -11.44 5.24 -8.22
C GLY A 35 -11.82 6.41 -9.11
N ALA A 36 -12.55 7.39 -8.56
CA ALA A 36 -12.93 8.60 -9.28
C ALA A 36 -11.71 9.44 -9.70
N ILE A 37 -10.78 9.68 -8.77
CA ILE A 37 -9.55 10.45 -9.03
C ILE A 37 -8.70 9.77 -10.11
N LEU A 38 -8.48 8.47 -10.01
CA LEU A 38 -7.67 7.72 -10.98
C LEU A 38 -8.34 7.71 -12.37
N ALA A 39 -9.67 7.57 -12.44
CA ALA A 39 -10.41 7.65 -13.69
C ALA A 39 -10.29 9.04 -14.36
N LEU A 40 -10.41 10.12 -13.56
CA LEU A 40 -10.26 11.48 -14.05
C LEU A 40 -8.83 11.79 -14.51
N LEU A 41 -7.82 11.33 -13.77
CA LEU A 41 -6.41 11.46 -14.15
C LEU A 41 -6.09 10.71 -15.43
N PHE A 42 -6.56 9.47 -15.55
CA PHE A 42 -6.41 8.68 -16.76
C PHE A 42 -7.00 9.42 -17.96
N ARG A 43 -8.22 9.96 -17.82
CA ARG A 43 -8.84 10.78 -18.87
C ARG A 43 -8.02 12.02 -19.22
N ALA A 44 -7.57 12.78 -18.23
CA ALA A 44 -6.86 14.04 -18.47
C ALA A 44 -5.53 13.84 -19.19
N THR A 45 -4.92 12.67 -19.02
CA THR A 45 -3.61 12.33 -19.58
C THR A 45 -3.68 11.47 -20.85
N SER A 46 -4.82 10.83 -21.10
CA SER A 46 -5.05 9.96 -22.24
C SER A 46 -5.48 10.74 -23.48
N ASP A 47 -4.66 10.67 -24.54
CA ASP A 47 -5.03 11.17 -25.87
C ASP A 47 -5.95 10.15 -26.57
N GLN A 48 -7.24 10.30 -26.26
CA GLN A 48 -8.33 9.50 -26.79
C GLN A 48 -8.37 9.48 -28.34
N ALA A 49 -7.89 10.53 -29.01
CA ALA A 49 -7.87 10.60 -30.48
C ALA A 49 -6.77 9.71 -31.08
N ARG A 50 -5.56 9.74 -30.49
CA ARG A 50 -4.46 8.84 -30.91
C ARG A 50 -4.77 7.37 -30.64
N ILE A 51 -5.46 7.07 -29.55
CA ILE A 51 -5.91 5.70 -29.22
C ILE A 51 -6.88 5.17 -30.28
N ARG A 52 -7.89 5.96 -30.66
CA ARG A 52 -8.85 5.58 -31.71
C ARG A 52 -8.16 5.38 -33.05
N HIS A 53 -7.28 6.31 -33.44
CA HIS A 53 -6.54 6.21 -34.70
C HIS A 53 -5.66 4.95 -34.78
N ALA A 54 -4.93 4.62 -33.71
CA ALA A 54 -4.13 3.39 -33.66
C ALA A 54 -4.99 2.12 -33.75
N ARG A 55 -6.17 2.11 -33.11
CA ARG A 55 -7.12 0.99 -33.17
C ARG A 55 -7.70 0.81 -34.57
N ASP A 56 -8.00 1.90 -35.28
CA ASP A 56 -8.54 1.85 -36.63
C ASP A 56 -7.49 1.40 -37.65
N ILE A 57 -6.23 1.81 -37.48
CA ILE A 57 -5.10 1.28 -38.27
C ILE A 57 -4.95 -0.24 -38.05
N PHE A 58 -5.03 -0.70 -36.80
CA PHE A 58 -4.95 -2.13 -36.50
C PHE A 58 -6.06 -2.91 -37.21
N LYS A 59 -7.31 -2.44 -37.15
CA LYS A 59 -8.43 -3.06 -37.87
C LYS A 59 -8.21 -3.08 -39.38
N ALA A 60 -7.70 -1.99 -39.95
CA ALA A 60 -7.39 -1.90 -41.37
C ALA A 60 -6.33 -2.93 -41.79
N ARG A 61 -5.27 -3.12 -40.99
CA ARG A 61 -4.23 -4.13 -41.25
C ARG A 61 -4.73 -5.56 -41.11
N VAL A 62 -5.62 -5.83 -40.15
CA VAL A 62 -6.27 -7.15 -40.04
C VAL A 62 -7.17 -7.43 -41.25
N LEU A 63 -7.86 -6.41 -41.75
CA LEU A 63 -8.70 -6.55 -42.95
C LEU A 63 -7.85 -6.80 -44.20
N GLU A 64 -6.70 -6.13 -44.33
CA GLU A 64 -5.73 -6.31 -45.42
C GLU A 64 -5.22 -7.77 -45.49
N MET A 65 -4.90 -8.38 -44.34
CA MET A 65 -4.52 -9.80 -44.27
C MET A 65 -5.63 -10.74 -44.75
N ARG A 66 -6.90 -10.37 -44.54
CA ARG A 66 -8.05 -11.19 -44.95
C ARG A 66 -8.36 -11.07 -46.44
N ILE A 67 -8.04 -9.94 -47.07
CA ILE A 67 -8.29 -9.68 -48.49
C ILE A 67 -7.21 -10.36 -49.37
N TYR A 68 -5.99 -10.52 -48.87
CA TYR A 68 -4.85 -11.08 -49.63
C TYR A 68 -4.19 -12.27 -48.92
N PRO A 69 -4.85 -13.45 -48.88
CA PRO A 69 -4.36 -14.62 -48.16
C PRO A 69 -3.19 -15.36 -48.84
N ASP A 70 -2.90 -15.09 -50.12
CA ASP A 70 -1.97 -15.91 -50.91
C ASP A 70 -0.58 -15.26 -51.12
N ASP A 71 -0.37 -14.02 -50.65
CA ASP A 71 0.91 -13.32 -50.78
C ASP A 71 1.64 -13.27 -49.43
N ILE A 72 2.62 -14.16 -49.27
CA ILE A 72 3.46 -14.29 -48.05
C ILE A 72 4.17 -12.97 -47.71
N VAL A 73 4.64 -12.23 -48.72
CA VAL A 73 5.34 -10.95 -48.50
C VAL A 73 4.35 -9.91 -47.96
N LEU A 74 3.14 -9.88 -48.52
CA LEU A 74 2.09 -8.97 -48.08
C LEU A 74 1.60 -9.30 -46.66
N ILE A 75 1.42 -10.58 -46.34
CA ILE A 75 1.04 -11.04 -44.99
C ILE A 75 2.10 -10.66 -43.96
N THR A 76 3.37 -10.90 -44.25
CA THR A 76 4.48 -10.59 -43.32
C THR A 76 4.58 -9.08 -43.07
N ARG A 77 4.42 -8.26 -44.12
CA ARG A 77 4.39 -6.79 -44.01
C ARG A 77 3.17 -6.29 -43.25
N ALA A 78 2.00 -6.90 -43.46
CA ALA A 78 0.78 -6.58 -42.72
C ALA A 78 0.93 -6.93 -41.24
N LEU A 79 1.54 -8.07 -40.90
CA LEU A 79 1.83 -8.48 -39.52
C LEU A 79 2.80 -7.51 -38.82
N LEU A 80 3.92 -7.17 -39.47
CA LEU A 80 4.87 -6.17 -38.95
C LEU A 80 4.22 -4.80 -38.78
N GLY A 81 3.36 -4.39 -39.74
CA GLY A 81 2.56 -3.18 -39.65
C GLY A 81 1.57 -3.19 -38.48
N ALA A 82 0.90 -4.32 -38.23
CA ALA A 82 0.01 -4.51 -37.09
C ALA A 82 0.76 -4.48 -35.76
N LEU A 83 1.93 -5.12 -35.68
CA LEU A 83 2.81 -5.07 -34.50
C LEU A 83 3.31 -3.65 -34.22
N ALA A 84 3.72 -2.91 -35.25
CA ALA A 84 4.14 -1.52 -35.11
C ALA A 84 2.99 -0.61 -34.65
N ALA A 85 1.78 -0.82 -35.16
CA ALA A 85 0.58 -0.12 -34.72
C ALA A 85 0.25 -0.43 -33.25
N GLN A 86 0.37 -1.70 -32.84
CA GLN A 86 0.17 -2.13 -31.46
C GLN A 86 1.23 -1.55 -30.51
N LEU A 87 2.50 -1.49 -30.94
CA LEU A 87 3.57 -0.87 -30.16
C LEU A 87 3.37 0.65 -30.02
N THR A 88 2.87 1.30 -31.08
CA THR A 88 2.51 2.72 -31.04
C THR A 88 1.35 2.96 -30.09
N TYR A 89 0.32 2.10 -30.12
CA TYR A 89 -0.77 2.12 -29.14
C TYR A 89 -0.23 1.99 -27.71
N LEU A 90 0.64 1.01 -27.46
CA LEU A 90 1.22 0.79 -26.13
C LEU A 90 2.03 2.01 -25.67
N ARG A 91 2.82 2.64 -26.55
CA ARG A 91 3.57 3.87 -26.25
C ARG A 91 2.66 5.05 -25.91
N VAL A 92 1.56 5.21 -26.65
CA VAL A 92 0.57 6.26 -26.36
C VAL A 92 -0.13 6.01 -25.02
N ALA A 93 -0.46 4.75 -24.71
CA ALA A 93 -1.07 4.36 -23.44
C ALA A 93 -0.07 4.37 -22.26
N LEU A 94 1.24 4.31 -22.50
CA LEU A 94 2.25 4.25 -21.44
C LEU A 94 2.26 5.52 -20.58
N LYS A 95 2.08 6.70 -21.19
CA LYS A 95 2.04 7.98 -20.46
C LYS A 95 0.91 8.04 -19.42
N PRO A 96 -0.38 7.82 -19.77
CA PRO A 96 -1.45 7.84 -18.77
C PRO A 96 -1.30 6.72 -17.73
N ILE A 97 -0.82 5.53 -18.13
CA ILE A 97 -0.54 4.44 -17.17
C ILE A 97 0.51 4.87 -16.15
N LEU A 98 1.61 5.49 -16.58
CA LEU A 98 2.68 5.92 -15.68
C LEU A 98 2.17 6.98 -14.69
N VAL A 99 1.37 7.95 -15.16
CA VAL A 99 0.79 8.97 -14.28
C VAL A 99 -0.16 8.34 -13.26
N VAL A 100 -1.05 7.44 -13.69
CA VAL A 100 -1.94 6.71 -12.79
C VAL A 100 -1.15 5.89 -11.78
N LEU A 101 -0.07 5.23 -12.20
CA LEU A 101 0.77 4.41 -11.32
C LEU A 101 1.46 5.25 -10.23
N VAL A 102 2.00 6.42 -10.60
CA VAL A 102 2.63 7.36 -9.65
C VAL A 102 1.65 7.82 -8.57
N VAL A 103 0.37 7.95 -8.88
CA VAL A 103 -0.67 8.34 -7.90
C VAL A 103 -1.24 7.12 -7.15
N ALA A 104 -1.46 6.01 -7.83
CA ALA A 104 -2.08 4.82 -7.25
C ALA A 104 -1.17 4.12 -6.22
N ILE A 105 0.14 4.06 -6.46
CA ILE A 105 1.10 3.44 -5.53
C ILE A 105 1.03 4.06 -4.13
N PRO A 106 1.21 5.39 -3.94
CA PRO A 106 1.15 5.97 -2.61
C PRO A 106 -0.23 5.83 -1.95
N MET A 107 -1.32 5.88 -2.73
CA MET A 107 -2.67 5.62 -2.19
C MET A 107 -2.82 4.20 -1.67
N PHE A 108 -2.33 3.21 -2.44
CA PHE A 108 -2.34 1.81 -2.05
C PHE A 108 -1.57 1.59 -0.75
N LEU A 109 -0.38 2.17 -0.62
CA LEU A 109 0.47 2.04 0.57
C LEU A 109 -0.18 2.65 1.81
N GLN A 110 -0.89 3.78 1.65
CA GLN A 110 -1.66 4.39 2.75
C GLN A 110 -2.86 3.52 3.17
N LEU A 111 -3.56 2.92 2.20
CA LEU A 111 -4.68 2.03 2.48
C LEU A 111 -4.22 0.75 3.17
N GLU A 112 -3.13 0.16 2.70
CA GLU A 112 -2.51 -1.01 3.33
C GLU A 112 -2.17 -0.69 4.79
N ALA A 113 -1.47 0.41 5.04
CA ALA A 113 -1.05 0.77 6.39
C ALA A 113 -2.21 1.10 7.36
N ARG A 114 -3.38 1.48 6.86
CA ARG A 114 -4.54 1.85 7.70
C ARG A 114 -5.54 0.72 7.88
N PHE A 115 -5.76 -0.07 6.83
CA PHE A 115 -6.88 -1.01 6.75
C PHE A 115 -6.47 -2.48 6.64
N ALA A 116 -5.18 -2.80 6.40
CA ALA A 116 -4.74 -4.19 6.28
C ALA A 116 -4.63 -4.91 7.64
N ALA A 117 -4.23 -4.18 8.68
CA ALA A 117 -4.12 -4.71 10.04
C ALA A 117 -5.36 -4.36 10.86
N ALA A 118 -5.84 -5.32 11.65
CA ALA A 118 -6.87 -5.06 12.65
C ALA A 118 -6.23 -4.43 13.89
N PRO A 119 -6.88 -3.45 14.53
CA PRO A 119 -6.43 -2.93 15.82
C PRO A 119 -6.46 -4.03 16.87
N LEU A 120 -5.47 -4.04 17.76
CA LEU A 120 -5.37 -5.02 18.84
C LEU A 120 -6.53 -4.84 19.82
N ARG A 121 -7.08 -5.96 20.29
CA ARG A 121 -8.13 -5.97 21.33
C ARG A 121 -7.52 -6.34 22.68
N PRO A 122 -8.11 -5.90 23.81
CA PRO A 122 -7.67 -6.34 25.12
C PRO A 122 -7.68 -7.86 25.22
N GLY A 123 -6.56 -8.44 25.66
CA GLY A 123 -6.32 -9.88 25.70
C GLY A 123 -5.58 -10.44 24.48
N ASP A 124 -5.45 -9.69 23.38
CA ASP A 124 -4.67 -10.11 22.22
C ASP A 124 -3.17 -10.14 22.55
N ARG A 125 -2.49 -11.15 22.01
CA ARG A 125 -1.04 -11.29 22.08
C ARG A 125 -0.43 -10.88 20.75
N THR A 126 0.56 -10.01 20.79
CA THR A 126 1.33 -9.58 19.62
C THR A 126 2.82 -9.85 19.82
N LEU A 127 3.56 -9.85 18.71
CA LEU A 127 5.00 -10.02 18.67
C LEU A 127 5.62 -8.73 18.18
N VAL A 128 6.51 -8.16 19.00
CA VAL A 128 7.38 -7.05 18.61
C VAL A 128 8.72 -7.66 18.22
N THR A 129 9.17 -7.44 17.00
CA THR A 129 10.43 -7.98 16.46
C THR A 129 11.35 -6.83 16.08
N ALA A 130 12.55 -6.79 16.64
CA ALA A 130 13.62 -5.90 16.21
C ALA A 130 14.67 -6.70 15.45
N THR A 131 14.96 -6.31 14.22
CA THR A 131 16.03 -6.85 13.39
C THR A 131 17.25 -5.93 13.49
N LEU A 132 18.42 -6.48 13.77
CA LEU A 132 19.67 -5.74 13.91
C LEU A 132 20.41 -5.60 12.57
N LYS A 133 21.23 -4.55 12.46
CA LYS A 133 22.10 -4.35 11.30
C LYS A 133 23.15 -5.45 11.12
N GLU A 134 23.65 -5.54 9.89
CA GLU A 134 24.75 -6.44 9.55
C GLU A 134 25.98 -6.11 10.40
N GLY A 135 26.61 -7.15 10.97
CA GLY A 135 27.75 -7.03 11.87
C GLY A 135 27.41 -7.02 13.37
N LEU A 136 26.12 -6.98 13.75
CA LEU A 136 25.69 -7.07 15.16
C LEU A 136 25.16 -8.48 15.50
N ASP A 137 25.56 -9.01 16.66
CA ASP A 137 25.12 -10.32 17.15
C ASP A 137 23.90 -10.18 18.09
N ALA A 138 22.76 -10.71 17.65
CA ALA A 138 21.52 -10.71 18.42
C ALA A 138 21.61 -11.44 19.77
N ARG A 139 22.64 -12.26 20.03
CA ARG A 139 22.84 -12.94 21.32
C ARG A 139 23.36 -12.02 22.42
N THR A 140 24.26 -11.10 22.08
CA THR A 140 25.05 -10.33 23.05
C THR A 140 24.55 -8.91 23.22
N VAL A 141 23.70 -8.42 22.30
CA VAL A 141 23.16 -7.07 22.35
C VAL A 141 22.26 -6.87 23.58
N PRO A 142 22.57 -5.91 24.48
CA PRO A 142 21.67 -5.53 25.55
C PRO A 142 20.43 -4.89 24.93
N ALA A 143 19.28 -5.50 25.19
CA ALA A 143 18.00 -5.12 24.61
C ALA A 143 16.93 -5.26 25.69
N ASP A 144 16.24 -4.15 25.98
CA ASP A 144 15.11 -4.12 26.91
C ASP A 144 13.91 -3.47 26.22
N LEU A 145 12.71 -3.96 26.51
CA LEU A 145 11.46 -3.44 25.96
C LEU A 145 10.53 -3.07 27.10
N GLN A 146 10.27 -1.78 27.22
CA GLN A 146 9.41 -1.23 28.25
C GLN A 146 8.11 -0.75 27.62
N SER A 147 7.01 -0.89 28.36
CA SER A 147 5.71 -0.38 27.95
C SER A 147 5.21 0.64 28.94
N GLU A 148 4.80 1.78 28.40
CA GLU A 148 4.06 2.82 29.10
C GLU A 148 2.61 2.79 28.58
N GLY A 149 1.68 2.40 29.45
CA GLY A 149 0.25 2.34 29.14
C GLY A 149 -0.22 0.99 28.61
N GLY A 150 -1.09 0.35 29.38
CA GLY A 150 -2.01 -0.72 28.95
C GLY A 150 -1.43 -2.02 28.38
N MET A 151 -0.14 -2.13 28.07
CA MET A 151 0.46 -3.33 27.46
C MET A 151 1.44 -4.02 28.42
N ARG A 152 1.39 -5.35 28.46
CA ARG A 152 2.29 -6.20 29.24
C ARG A 152 3.35 -6.78 28.33
N VAL A 153 4.61 -6.56 28.67
CA VAL A 153 5.77 -7.13 27.96
C VAL A 153 6.28 -8.34 28.72
N ASP A 154 6.51 -9.45 28.02
CA ASP A 154 7.19 -10.61 28.60
C ASP A 154 8.69 -10.29 28.81
N PRO A 155 9.23 -10.49 30.02
CA PRO A 155 10.63 -10.17 30.33
C PRO A 155 11.66 -11.00 29.56
N SER A 156 11.26 -12.14 28.95
CA SER A 156 12.20 -13.02 28.24
C SER A 156 12.08 -12.88 26.71
N PRO A 157 12.94 -12.10 26.05
CA PRO A 157 12.95 -12.03 24.59
C PRO A 157 13.49 -13.31 23.96
N LEU A 158 12.86 -13.73 22.86
CA LEU A 158 13.40 -14.77 21.98
C LEU A 158 14.44 -14.14 21.04
N ARG A 159 15.66 -14.67 21.04
CA ARG A 159 16.75 -14.19 20.18
C ARG A 159 17.01 -15.20 19.07
N VAL A 160 16.98 -14.77 17.82
CA VAL A 160 17.21 -15.59 16.62
C VAL A 160 18.45 -15.06 15.88
N PRO A 161 19.65 -15.61 16.17
CA PRO A 161 20.91 -15.11 15.61
C PRO A 161 21.01 -15.26 14.09
N ALA A 162 20.40 -16.32 13.53
CA ALA A 162 20.41 -16.60 12.10
C ALA A 162 19.77 -15.47 11.27
N THR A 163 18.71 -14.86 11.80
CA THR A 163 18.00 -13.72 11.19
C THR A 163 18.36 -12.38 11.82
N ARG A 164 19.20 -12.38 12.86
CA ARG A 164 19.58 -11.19 13.67
C ARG A 164 18.36 -10.52 14.30
N GLU A 165 17.41 -11.31 14.75
CA GLU A 165 16.14 -10.84 15.30
C GLU A 165 16.07 -11.02 16.82
N ILE A 166 15.46 -10.05 17.49
CA ILE A 166 15.06 -10.12 18.88
C ILE A 166 13.54 -9.93 18.91
N VAL A 167 12.82 -10.92 19.47
CA VAL A 167 11.37 -10.99 19.47
C VAL A 167 10.85 -10.96 20.90
N TRP A 168 10.02 -9.97 21.19
CA TRP A 168 9.28 -9.87 22.44
C TRP A 168 7.83 -10.28 22.24
N ARG A 169 7.31 -11.05 23.19
CA ARG A 169 5.87 -11.30 23.31
C ARG A 169 5.26 -10.18 24.13
N THR A 170 4.25 -9.53 23.60
CA THR A 170 3.49 -8.52 24.33
C THR A 170 2.01 -8.87 24.31
N ALA A 171 1.28 -8.46 25.33
CA ALA A 171 -0.15 -8.68 25.44
C ALA A 171 -0.82 -7.37 25.84
N LEU A 172 -1.89 -7.00 25.14
CA LEU A 172 -2.66 -5.81 25.49
C LEU A 172 -3.53 -6.13 26.71
N ALA A 173 -3.33 -5.42 27.81
CA ALA A 173 -4.11 -5.56 29.04
C ALA A 173 -5.32 -4.63 29.07
N GLU A 174 -5.18 -3.39 28.58
CA GLU A 174 -6.25 -2.38 28.58
C GLU A 174 -6.47 -1.78 27.19
N SER A 175 -7.69 -1.29 26.93
CA SER A 175 -8.03 -0.63 25.66
C SER A 175 -7.38 0.76 25.63
N GLY A 176 -6.61 1.04 24.59
CA GLY A 176 -5.95 2.34 24.42
C GLY A 176 -4.63 2.20 23.70
N ASP A 177 -4.18 3.27 23.07
CA ASP A 177 -2.86 3.27 22.43
C ASP A 177 -1.77 3.14 23.51
N ALA A 178 -0.81 2.24 23.27
CA ALA A 178 0.27 1.95 24.21
C ALA A 178 1.58 2.48 23.65
N ALA A 179 2.34 3.23 24.45
CA ALA A 179 3.67 3.67 24.06
C ALA A 179 4.68 2.57 24.44
N LEU A 180 5.52 2.15 23.49
CA LEU A 180 6.62 1.22 23.73
C LEU A 180 7.94 1.93 23.56
N THR A 181 8.86 1.66 24.49
CA THR A 181 10.23 2.13 24.47
C THR A 181 11.16 0.93 24.38
N LEU A 182 11.78 0.74 23.20
CA LEU A 182 12.81 -0.26 22.99
C LEU A 182 14.18 0.36 23.26
N THR A 183 14.91 -0.15 24.24
CA THR A 183 16.27 0.32 24.55
C THR A 183 17.29 -0.70 24.03
N LEU A 184 18.14 -0.25 23.09
CA LEU A 184 19.23 -1.05 22.52
C LEU A 184 20.55 -0.31 22.68
N TYR A 185 21.53 -0.91 23.36
CA TYR A 185 22.81 -0.24 23.68
C TYR A 185 22.62 1.16 24.29
N ASP A 186 21.73 1.29 25.28
CA ASP A 186 21.34 2.57 25.93
C ASP A 186 20.73 3.62 25.01
N ARG A 187 20.27 3.25 23.82
CA ARG A 187 19.50 4.14 22.94
C ARG A 187 18.01 3.81 23.01
N PRO A 188 17.17 4.71 23.55
CA PRO A 188 15.73 4.51 23.57
C PRO A 188 15.12 4.78 22.19
N TYR A 189 14.25 3.88 21.74
CA TYR A 189 13.43 3.99 20.55
C TYR A 189 11.97 3.97 20.97
N HIS A 190 11.31 5.12 20.85
CA HIS A 190 9.90 5.27 21.16
C HIS A 190 9.05 4.95 19.93
N PHE A 191 8.02 4.14 20.11
CA PHE A 191 7.02 3.86 19.09
C PHE A 191 5.66 3.54 19.71
N ASP A 192 4.61 4.00 19.05
CA ASP A 192 3.24 3.80 19.51
C ASP A 192 2.68 2.50 18.92
N VAL A 193 1.99 1.74 19.76
CA VAL A 193 1.21 0.57 19.36
C VAL A 193 -0.27 0.94 19.45
N HIS A 194 -0.90 1.04 18.29
CA HIS A 194 -2.31 1.41 18.20
C HIS A 194 -3.19 0.23 18.58
N ALA A 195 -3.92 0.41 19.68
CA ALA A 195 -4.86 -0.55 20.24
C ALA A 195 -6.29 0.03 20.31
N SER A 196 -6.48 1.23 19.77
CA SER A 196 -7.79 1.86 19.60
C SER A 196 -8.45 1.48 18.26
N ASN A 197 -9.77 1.35 18.26
CA ASN A 197 -10.58 0.88 17.11
C ASN A 197 -10.76 1.95 16.00
N GLY A 198 -9.81 2.88 15.85
CA GLY A 198 -9.89 4.02 14.94
C GLY A 198 -9.41 3.73 13.52
N THR A 199 -9.49 4.74 12.65
CA THR A 199 -8.95 4.74 11.27
C THR A 199 -7.50 5.23 11.17
N GLY A 200 -6.78 5.26 12.29
CA GLY A 200 -5.38 5.65 12.36
C GLY A 200 -4.46 4.71 11.57
N VAL A 201 -3.26 5.16 11.27
CA VAL A 201 -2.24 4.36 10.56
C VAL A 201 -1.71 3.29 11.52
N ILE A 202 -1.84 2.01 11.16
CA ILE A 202 -1.32 0.88 11.92
C ILE A 202 0.01 0.47 11.29
N GLY A 203 1.12 0.99 11.83
CA GLY A 203 2.46 0.65 11.36
C GLY A 203 2.82 -0.81 11.64
N ARG A 204 2.76 -1.69 10.63
CA ARG A 204 3.12 -3.13 10.76
C ARG A 204 4.64 -3.37 10.79
N SER A 205 5.42 -2.59 10.04
CA SER A 205 6.88 -2.73 9.99
C SER A 205 7.56 -1.45 9.56
N ARG A 206 8.83 -1.26 9.96
CA ARG A 206 9.71 -0.22 9.45
C ARG A 206 11.13 -0.75 9.27
N THR A 207 11.71 -0.53 8.10
CA THR A 207 13.12 -0.79 7.77
C THR A 207 13.94 0.52 7.82
N ALA A 208 15.24 0.38 8.06
CA ALA A 208 16.17 1.49 8.19
C ALA A 208 16.75 1.97 6.85
N HIS A 209 16.56 1.23 5.74
CA HIS A 209 17.29 1.44 4.48
C HIS A 209 16.38 1.38 3.25
N GLY A 210 16.15 2.54 2.63
CA GLY A 210 15.61 2.65 1.29
C GLY A 210 15.12 4.06 0.96
N PHE A 211 15.46 4.57 -0.23
CA PHE A 211 14.99 5.87 -0.72
C PHE A 211 13.44 5.92 -0.83
N ALA A 212 12.77 4.76 -0.93
CA ALA A 212 11.32 4.61 -0.96
C ALA A 212 10.68 4.15 0.37
N ASP A 213 11.46 3.88 1.43
CA ASP A 213 10.97 3.33 2.71
C ASP A 213 9.91 4.20 3.40
N PRO A 214 10.00 5.55 3.41
CA PRO A 214 8.96 6.38 4.00
C PRO A 214 7.62 6.32 3.25
N LEU A 215 7.64 5.88 1.98
CA LEU A 215 6.45 5.71 1.16
C LEU A 215 5.87 4.31 1.38
N LEU A 216 6.73 3.29 1.46
CA LEU A 216 6.37 1.87 1.57
C LEU A 216 5.86 1.48 2.96
N HIS A 217 6.29 2.19 4.00
CA HIS A 217 5.93 1.88 5.40
C HIS A 217 5.53 3.14 6.19
N PRO A 218 4.37 3.75 5.88
CA PRO A 218 3.85 4.84 6.71
C PRO A 218 3.36 4.29 8.04
N GLY A 219 3.81 4.84 9.18
CA GLY A 219 3.23 4.54 10.49
C GLY A 219 4.17 4.56 11.69
N LEU A 220 5.44 4.16 11.54
CA LEU A 220 6.43 4.22 12.64
C LEU A 220 7.36 5.43 12.46
N PRO A 221 8.00 6.01 13.50
CA PRO A 221 8.96 7.14 13.38
C PRO A 221 10.31 6.72 12.77
N SER A 222 11.09 7.68 12.24
CA SER A 222 12.32 7.39 11.50
C SER A 222 13.45 6.88 12.36
N ILE A 223 13.88 5.63 12.09
CA ILE A 223 15.12 5.05 12.62
C ILE A 223 16.29 5.86 12.04
N PRO A 224 17.11 6.54 12.87
CA PRO A 224 18.28 7.27 12.40
C PRO A 224 19.27 6.35 11.69
N ALA A 225 19.96 6.86 10.67
CA ALA A 225 20.93 6.10 9.89
C ALA A 225 22.06 5.50 10.76
N ASP A 226 22.36 6.09 11.92
CA ASP A 226 23.35 5.61 12.90
C ASP A 226 22.78 4.67 13.97
N SER A 227 21.55 4.18 13.81
CA SER A 227 20.94 3.21 14.73
C SER A 227 21.49 1.79 14.53
N PRO A 228 21.66 0.99 15.59
CA PRO A 228 21.94 -0.45 15.49
C PRO A 228 20.74 -1.28 14.95
N VAL A 229 19.54 -0.69 14.90
CA VAL A 229 18.31 -1.33 14.41
C VAL A 229 18.23 -1.22 12.89
N ALA A 230 18.06 -2.35 12.22
CA ALA A 230 17.78 -2.43 10.79
C ALA A 230 16.29 -2.44 10.49
N ALA A 231 15.47 -3.09 11.33
CA ALA A 231 14.03 -3.07 11.17
C ALA A 231 13.30 -3.25 12.52
N LEU A 232 12.08 -2.71 12.63
CA LEU A 232 11.15 -2.95 13.73
C LEU A 232 9.83 -3.43 13.12
N ARG A 233 9.29 -4.54 13.59
CA ARG A 233 8.04 -5.13 13.11
C ARG A 233 7.11 -5.43 14.29
N VAL A 234 5.85 -5.06 14.17
CA VAL A 234 4.80 -5.40 15.13
C VAL A 234 3.79 -6.28 14.41
N THR A 235 3.55 -7.47 14.94
CA THR A 235 2.68 -8.47 14.30
C THR A 235 1.24 -8.23 14.70
N TYR A 236 0.48 -7.56 13.83
CA TYR A 236 -0.97 -7.40 14.00
C TYR A 236 -1.74 -8.54 13.33
N PRO A 237 -2.92 -8.92 13.87
CA PRO A 237 -3.85 -9.79 13.15
C PRO A 237 -4.34 -9.11 11.86
N ASP A 238 -4.56 -9.90 10.82
CA ASP A 238 -5.11 -9.38 9.56
C ASP A 238 -6.57 -8.95 9.74
N ASP A 239 -6.93 -7.80 9.18
CA ASP A 239 -8.30 -7.29 9.27
C ASP A 239 -9.23 -7.98 8.26
N SER A 240 -10.49 -8.19 8.64
CA SER A 240 -11.51 -8.76 7.76
C SER A 240 -12.81 -7.98 7.83
N TYR A 241 -13.30 -7.62 6.65
CA TYR A 241 -14.44 -6.75 6.44
C TYR A 241 -15.64 -7.59 6.00
N HIS A 242 -16.79 -7.37 6.64
CA HIS A 242 -18.02 -8.07 6.27
C HIS A 242 -18.78 -7.23 5.24
N LEU A 243 -18.77 -7.67 3.99
CA LEU A 243 -19.50 -7.03 2.90
C LEU A 243 -20.45 -8.07 2.28
N PHE A 244 -21.74 -7.73 2.16
CA PHE A 244 -22.79 -8.64 1.67
C PHE A 244 -22.81 -10.02 2.38
N GLY A 245 -22.55 -10.05 3.68
CA GLY A 245 -22.52 -11.28 4.49
C GLY A 245 -21.30 -12.18 4.26
N ARG A 246 -20.31 -11.76 3.45
CA ARG A 246 -19.05 -12.48 3.24
C ARG A 246 -17.88 -11.76 3.89
N ARG A 247 -16.91 -12.51 4.42
CA ARG A 247 -15.63 -11.98 4.88
C ARG A 247 -14.75 -11.67 3.68
N MET A 248 -14.31 -10.42 3.59
CA MET A 248 -13.46 -9.91 2.52
C MET A 248 -12.26 -9.19 3.13
N GLY A 249 -11.10 -9.31 2.48
CA GLY A 249 -9.96 -8.48 2.80
C GLY A 249 -10.18 -7.03 2.36
N TRP A 250 -9.42 -6.10 2.95
CA TRP A 250 -9.48 -4.67 2.59
C TRP A 250 -9.32 -4.43 1.09
N LEU A 251 -8.46 -5.20 0.42
CA LEU A 251 -8.18 -5.06 -1.01
C LEU A 251 -9.43 -5.32 -1.86
N SER A 252 -10.21 -6.34 -1.52
CA SER A 252 -11.45 -6.65 -2.24
C SER A 252 -12.48 -5.53 -2.10
N VAL A 253 -12.64 -5.02 -0.87
CA VAL A 253 -13.54 -3.88 -0.61
C VAL A 253 -13.05 -2.63 -1.35
N PHE A 254 -11.74 -2.40 -1.37
CA PHE A 254 -11.13 -1.30 -2.10
C PHE A 254 -11.37 -1.38 -3.60
N LEU A 255 -11.16 -2.55 -4.21
CA LEU A 255 -11.39 -2.74 -5.63
C LEU A 255 -12.87 -2.50 -5.98
N ILE A 256 -13.80 -3.11 -5.23
CA ILE A 256 -15.24 -2.92 -5.45
C ILE A 256 -15.62 -1.45 -5.32
N GLY A 257 -15.20 -0.78 -4.24
CA GLY A 257 -15.47 0.64 -4.03
C GLY A 257 -14.86 1.52 -5.12
N SER A 258 -13.64 1.22 -5.55
CA SER A 258 -12.95 1.94 -6.63
C SER A 258 -13.63 1.77 -7.98
N PHE A 259 -14.14 0.58 -8.30
CA PHE A 259 -14.92 0.38 -9.53
C PHE A 259 -16.19 1.22 -9.52
N VAL A 260 -16.96 1.19 -8.42
CA VAL A 260 -18.16 2.03 -8.28
C VAL A 260 -17.81 3.52 -8.40
N GLY A 261 -16.73 3.94 -7.74
CA GLY A 261 -16.22 5.30 -7.78
C GLY A 261 -15.74 5.75 -9.16
N ALA A 262 -15.13 4.85 -9.95
CA ALA A 262 -14.67 5.12 -11.30
C ALA A 262 -15.82 5.18 -12.32
N VAL A 263 -16.88 4.38 -12.11
CA VAL A 263 -18.07 4.36 -12.97
C VAL A 263 -18.84 5.68 -12.90
N LEU A 264 -18.94 6.31 -11.75
CA LEU A 264 -19.63 7.61 -11.59
C LEU A 264 -19.15 8.70 -12.56
N PRO A 265 -17.84 9.06 -12.60
CA PRO A 265 -17.33 10.02 -13.57
C PRO A 265 -17.34 9.46 -15.00
N ALA A 266 -17.18 8.14 -15.19
CA ALA A 266 -17.27 7.55 -16.53
C ALA A 266 -18.68 7.70 -17.13
N TRP A 267 -19.71 7.46 -16.33
CA TRP A 267 -21.11 7.59 -16.71
C TRP A 267 -21.50 9.06 -16.90
N LEU A 268 -21.17 9.93 -15.93
CA LEU A 268 -21.48 11.35 -15.97
C LEU A 268 -20.83 12.07 -17.18
N LEU A 269 -19.64 11.61 -17.57
CA LEU A 269 -18.84 12.27 -18.61
C LEU A 269 -18.86 11.52 -19.95
N ARG A 270 -19.71 10.49 -20.12
CA ARG A 270 -19.81 9.64 -21.32
C ARG A 270 -18.45 9.13 -21.82
N ILE A 271 -17.62 8.67 -20.88
CA ILE A 271 -16.28 8.16 -21.21
C ILE A 271 -16.44 6.79 -21.87
N GLN A 272 -15.90 6.63 -23.09
CA GLN A 272 -15.63 5.30 -23.63
C GLN A 272 -14.37 4.78 -22.93
N LEU A 273 -14.57 3.89 -21.96
CA LEU A 273 -13.51 3.07 -21.36
C LEU A 273 -13.07 1.99 -22.36
#